data_AF-A0A0X3WZV4-F1
#
_entry.id   AF-A0A0X3WZV4-F1
#
_cell.length_a   1.000
_cell.length_b   1.000
_cell.length_c   1.000
_cell.angle_alpha   90.00
_cell.angle_beta   90.00
_cell.angle_gamma   90.00
#
_symmetry.space_group_name_H-M   'P 1'
#
loop_
_entity.id
_entity.type
_entity.pdbx_description
1 polymer ?
#
loop_
_entity_poly.entity_id
_entity_poly.type
_entity_poly.pdbx_seq_one_letter_code
_entity_poly.pdbx_strand_id
1 'polypeptide(L)'
;MAAEDDGWSGMGWNWTDADGVRRRLAAGADPQSWNGSRPLHRAAACGSPEVVAELAGRVADVDALENGVTALWEAVMSRKPANAQALAAAGADPWRPSLGGWSPGRLSLTGPTPELFPVPQGVALTATERAAAQEAHRLTTALGEFDYDGTGLACVAGIDAAEAVRRLQATPVVDGNLLDVLHELLADPYAHGMDESQHIVGVTSVPGGCVVTQPWGYAPQMPGVLARLSAGTLCYGLYANPKSGNQGSIARHGNIEASDLHPGAGPDQDDTSAHVLAAYLYQHHAVAYACAFAGLRLADRRAVTGPPEVWAELPRRDYWSH
;
A
#
# COMPACT_ATOMS: atom_id res chain seq x y z
N MET A 1 31.60 7.04 -25.45
CA MET A 1 30.36 7.61 -26.06
C MET A 1 29.86 8.64 -25.07
N ALA A 2 29.82 9.91 -25.44
CA ALA A 2 29.11 10.89 -24.64
C ALA A 2 27.63 10.46 -24.63
N ALA A 3 26.99 10.46 -23.46
CA ALA A 3 25.54 10.32 -23.42
C ALA A 3 24.98 11.45 -24.30
N GLU A 4 24.28 11.10 -25.38
CA GLU A 4 23.54 12.09 -26.15
C GLU A 4 22.58 12.80 -25.18
N ASP A 5 22.63 14.13 -25.18
CA ASP A 5 21.72 14.96 -24.40
C ASP A 5 20.30 14.70 -24.93
N ASP A 6 19.43 14.16 -24.08
CA ASP A 6 18.03 13.85 -24.41
C ASP A 6 17.19 15.12 -24.62
N GLY A 7 17.79 16.32 -24.45
CA GLY A 7 17.19 17.62 -24.68
C GLY A 7 16.24 18.05 -23.58
N TRP A 8 16.18 17.30 -22.48
CA TRP A 8 15.38 17.62 -21.30
C TRP A 8 16.20 18.25 -20.18
N SER A 9 17.37 18.81 -20.48
CA SER A 9 18.22 19.48 -19.49
C SER A 9 17.43 20.48 -18.63
N GLY A 10 17.58 20.36 -17.32
CA GLY A 10 16.85 21.16 -16.32
C GLY A 10 15.36 20.82 -16.16
N MET A 11 14.83 19.81 -16.86
CA MET A 11 13.49 19.27 -16.62
C MET A 11 13.50 18.47 -15.31
N GLY A 12 12.77 18.98 -14.32
CA GLY A 12 12.53 18.26 -13.07
C GLY A 12 11.39 17.24 -13.19
N TRP A 13 10.88 16.81 -12.05
CA TRP A 13 9.80 15.82 -11.97
C TRP A 13 8.40 16.37 -12.25
N ASN A 14 8.28 17.66 -12.60
CA ASN A 14 7.00 18.33 -12.86
C ASN A 14 6.64 18.28 -14.35
N TRP A 15 5.69 17.41 -14.71
CA TRP A 15 5.23 17.18 -16.08
C TRP A 15 3.90 17.86 -16.38
N THR A 16 3.65 19.04 -15.80
CA THR A 16 2.38 19.78 -15.99
C THR A 16 2.52 21.03 -16.88
N ASP A 17 3.73 21.50 -17.17
CA ASP A 17 3.98 22.67 -18.03
C ASP A 17 3.98 22.26 -19.52
N ALA A 18 2.79 22.25 -20.13
CA ALA A 18 2.61 21.92 -21.55
C ALA A 18 3.42 22.83 -22.49
N ASP A 19 3.52 24.13 -22.18
CA ASP A 19 4.29 25.07 -23.01
C ASP A 19 5.79 24.83 -22.89
N GLY A 20 6.27 24.54 -21.68
CA GLY A 20 7.66 24.14 -21.44
C GLY A 20 8.04 22.84 -22.13
N VAL A 21 7.13 21.86 -22.12
CA VAL A 21 7.31 20.59 -22.84
C VAL A 21 7.33 20.82 -24.35
N ARG A 22 6.37 21.58 -24.90
CA ARG A 22 6.33 21.93 -26.33
C ARG A 22 7.60 22.63 -26.80
N ARG A 23 8.12 23.59 -26.02
CA ARG A 23 9.36 24.31 -26.34
C ARG A 23 10.56 23.37 -26.40
N ARG A 24 10.70 22.46 -25.43
CA ARG A 24 11.80 21.48 -25.40
C ARG A 24 11.73 20.53 -26.58
N LEU A 25 10.56 19.96 -26.85
CA LEU A 25 10.37 19.08 -28.00
C LEU A 25 10.62 19.80 -29.33
N ALA A 26 10.24 21.08 -29.45
CA ALA A 26 10.56 21.90 -30.63
C ALA A 26 12.06 22.20 -30.76
N ALA A 27 12.80 22.22 -29.65
CA ALA A 27 14.25 22.36 -29.62
C ALA A 27 15.00 21.04 -29.83
N GLY A 28 14.29 19.94 -30.09
CA GLY A 28 14.88 18.63 -30.39
C GLY A 28 14.98 17.67 -29.20
N ALA A 29 14.29 17.93 -28.08
CA ALA A 29 14.20 16.97 -27.00
C ALA A 29 13.56 15.66 -27.46
N ASP A 30 14.12 14.52 -27.04
CA ASP A 30 13.67 13.20 -27.42
C ASP A 30 12.38 12.83 -26.65
N PRO A 31 11.22 12.67 -27.32
CA PRO A 31 9.99 12.26 -26.64
C PRO A 31 10.04 10.85 -26.06
N GLN A 32 11.05 10.04 -26.41
CA GLN A 32 11.17 8.63 -26.00
C GLN A 32 12.10 8.42 -24.80
N SER A 33 13.00 9.36 -24.49
CA SER A 33 14.01 9.20 -23.46
C SER A 33 14.13 10.44 -22.59
N TRP A 34 14.13 10.23 -21.28
CA TRP A 34 14.41 11.24 -20.26
C TRP A 34 15.04 10.58 -19.04
N ASN A 35 16.32 10.87 -18.75
CA ASN A 35 17.03 10.30 -17.58
C ASN A 35 16.93 8.76 -17.48
N GLY A 36 16.98 8.05 -18.61
CA GLY A 36 16.83 6.59 -18.65
C GLY A 36 15.41 6.07 -18.45
N SER A 37 14.42 6.96 -18.44
CA SER A 37 12.99 6.70 -18.34
C SER A 37 12.25 7.20 -19.59
N ARG A 38 10.97 6.86 -19.75
CA ARG A 38 10.11 7.34 -20.83
C ARG A 38 9.31 8.58 -20.38
N PRO A 39 9.45 9.74 -21.05
CA PRO A 39 8.68 10.95 -20.76
C PRO A 39 7.17 10.71 -20.63
N LEU A 40 6.60 9.91 -21.53
CA LEU A 40 5.16 9.65 -21.59
C LEU A 40 4.64 8.93 -20.35
N HIS A 41 5.37 7.93 -19.84
CA HIS A 41 5.01 7.20 -18.61
C HIS A 41 5.00 8.13 -17.40
N ARG A 42 6.01 9.00 -17.29
CA ARG A 42 6.06 9.96 -16.20
C ARG A 42 4.94 11.00 -16.28
N ALA A 43 4.67 11.52 -17.47
CA ALA A 43 3.54 12.42 -17.70
C ALA A 43 2.20 11.75 -17.41
N ALA A 44 2.05 10.46 -17.72
CA ALA A 44 0.84 9.70 -17.43
C ALA A 44 0.57 9.62 -15.91
N ALA A 45 1.60 9.36 -15.10
CA ALA A 45 1.48 9.24 -13.66
C ALA A 45 1.26 10.57 -12.93
N CYS A 46 1.99 11.63 -13.30
CA CYS A 46 2.00 12.88 -12.53
C CYS A 46 1.85 14.17 -13.35
N GLY A 47 1.72 14.08 -14.67
CA GLY A 47 1.58 15.23 -15.56
C GLY A 47 0.15 15.67 -15.80
N SER A 48 -0.03 16.59 -16.75
CA SER A 48 -1.34 17.05 -17.21
C SER A 48 -1.79 16.32 -18.49
N PRO A 49 -3.10 16.24 -18.78
CA PRO A 49 -3.60 15.59 -19.99
C PRO A 49 -3.07 16.27 -21.27
N GLU A 50 -2.80 17.57 -21.24
CA GLU A 50 -2.19 18.31 -22.36
C GLU A 50 -0.75 17.85 -22.61
N VAL A 51 0.06 17.68 -21.56
CA VAL A 51 1.43 17.16 -21.69
C VAL A 51 1.41 15.72 -22.21
N VAL A 52 0.47 14.90 -21.71
CA VAL A 52 0.27 13.54 -22.19
C VAL A 52 -0.07 13.53 -23.69
N ALA A 53 -1.01 14.36 -24.13
CA ALA A 53 -1.38 14.47 -25.54
C ALA A 53 -0.21 14.92 -26.43
N GLU A 54 0.56 15.92 -25.97
CA GLU A 54 1.76 16.41 -26.69
C GLU A 54 2.82 15.33 -26.86
N LEU A 55 3.10 14.55 -25.81
CA LEU A 55 4.08 13.47 -25.87
C LEU A 55 3.56 12.28 -26.69
N ALA A 56 2.30 11.87 -26.47
CA ALA A 56 1.69 10.76 -27.19
C ALA A 56 1.65 11.00 -28.70
N GLY A 57 1.46 12.25 -29.13
CA GLY A 57 1.53 12.62 -30.55
C GLY A 57 2.93 12.63 -31.17
N ARG A 58 4.00 12.45 -30.38
CA ARG A 58 5.40 12.48 -30.85
C ARG A 58 6.16 11.18 -30.65
N VAL A 59 5.65 10.26 -29.84
CA VAL A 59 6.26 8.93 -29.68
C VAL A 59 5.92 8.05 -30.90
N ALA A 60 6.82 7.12 -31.22
CA ALA A 60 6.59 6.15 -32.29
C ALA A 60 5.58 5.06 -31.91
N ASP A 61 5.45 4.78 -30.61
CA ASP A 61 4.56 3.77 -30.05
C ASP A 61 4.07 4.26 -28.68
N VAL A 62 2.76 4.51 -28.58
CA VAL A 62 2.10 4.98 -27.35
C VAL A 62 1.98 3.86 -26.30
N ASP A 63 2.01 2.60 -26.73
CA ASP A 63 1.94 1.40 -25.88
C ASP A 63 3.32 0.77 -25.65
N ALA A 64 4.38 1.53 -25.91
CA ALA A 64 5.72 1.09 -25.59
C ALA A 64 5.87 0.86 -24.09
N LEU A 65 6.65 -0.15 -23.73
CA LEU A 65 6.79 -0.57 -22.34
C LEU A 65 7.95 0.16 -21.65
N GLU A 66 7.73 0.49 -20.38
CA GLU A 66 8.74 0.85 -19.39
C GLU A 66 8.55 -0.09 -18.20
N ASN A 67 9.61 -0.77 -17.75
CA ASN A 67 9.51 -1.71 -16.63
C ASN A 67 8.33 -2.70 -16.75
N GLY A 68 8.05 -3.16 -17.98
CA GLY A 68 6.99 -4.13 -18.27
C GLY A 68 5.58 -3.55 -18.42
N VAL A 69 5.38 -2.24 -18.25
CA VAL A 69 4.05 -1.61 -18.27
C VAL A 69 3.94 -0.45 -19.27
N THR A 70 2.71 -0.15 -19.72
CA THR A 70 2.43 0.97 -20.63
C THR A 70 2.24 2.28 -19.85
N ALA A 71 2.32 3.42 -20.54
CA ALA A 71 1.95 4.70 -19.93
C ALA A 71 0.49 4.71 -19.45
N LEU A 72 -0.40 3.97 -20.12
CA LEU A 72 -1.80 3.86 -19.73
C LEU A 72 -1.98 3.11 -18.41
N TRP A 73 -1.16 2.09 -18.17
CA TRP A 73 -1.09 1.43 -16.87
C TRP A 73 -0.74 2.42 -15.76
N GLU A 74 0.29 3.23 -15.96
CA GLU A 74 0.74 4.25 -14.99
C GLU A 74 -0.36 5.26 -14.66
N ALA A 75 -1.08 5.76 -15.68
CA ALA A 75 -2.19 6.69 -15.46
C ALA A 75 -3.33 6.06 -14.63
N VAL A 76 -3.68 4.80 -14.89
CA VAL A 76 -4.73 4.09 -14.15
C VAL A 76 -4.28 3.81 -12.72
N MET A 77 -3.06 3.29 -12.52
CA MET A 77 -2.48 3.04 -11.20
C MET A 77 -2.37 4.34 -10.39
N SER A 78 -2.01 5.45 -11.01
CA SER A 78 -1.86 6.76 -10.36
C SER A 78 -3.16 7.52 -10.17
N ARG A 79 -4.32 6.90 -10.45
CA ARG A 79 -5.65 7.51 -10.34
C ARG A 79 -5.79 8.81 -11.15
N LYS A 80 -5.26 8.82 -12.38
CA LYS A 80 -5.30 9.97 -13.32
C LYS A 80 -6.24 9.72 -14.50
N PRO A 81 -7.58 9.80 -14.30
CA PRO A 81 -8.54 9.48 -15.37
C PRO A 81 -8.39 10.37 -16.60
N ALA A 82 -8.10 11.68 -16.43
CA ALA A 82 -7.89 12.59 -17.56
C ALA A 82 -6.67 12.21 -18.41
N ASN A 83 -5.56 11.81 -17.78
CA ASN A 83 -4.35 11.36 -18.46
C ASN A 83 -4.61 10.02 -19.18
N ALA A 84 -5.33 9.11 -18.53
CA ALA A 84 -5.72 7.84 -19.12
C ALA A 84 -6.62 8.02 -20.35
N GLN A 85 -7.55 8.97 -20.32
CA GLN A 85 -8.39 9.34 -21.46
C GLN A 85 -7.57 9.95 -22.61
N ALA A 86 -6.60 10.82 -22.29
CA ALA A 86 -5.71 11.40 -23.30
C ALA A 86 -4.87 10.33 -24.02
N LEU A 87 -4.34 9.34 -23.28
CA LEU A 87 -3.63 8.20 -23.85
C LEU A 87 -4.52 7.33 -24.75
N ALA A 88 -5.73 7.00 -24.29
CA ALA A 88 -6.68 6.23 -25.08
C ALA A 88 -7.10 6.98 -26.36
N ALA A 89 -7.30 8.30 -26.27
CA ALA A 89 -7.57 9.14 -27.44
C ALA A 89 -6.40 9.19 -28.43
N ALA A 90 -5.17 9.03 -27.94
CA ALA A 90 -3.96 8.91 -28.75
C ALA A 90 -3.69 7.48 -29.27
N GLY A 91 -4.60 6.52 -28.99
CA GLY A 91 -4.54 5.17 -29.53
C GLY A 91 -3.93 4.10 -28.62
N ALA A 92 -3.64 4.42 -27.35
CA ALA A 92 -3.23 3.41 -26.37
C ALA A 92 -4.36 2.40 -26.11
N ASP A 93 -4.05 1.10 -26.11
CA ASP A 93 -5.04 0.03 -25.89
C ASP A 93 -5.33 -0.19 -24.39
N PRO A 94 -6.53 0.16 -23.87
CA PRO A 94 -6.87 -0.06 -22.47
C PRO A 94 -7.05 -1.52 -22.10
N TRP A 95 -7.22 -2.41 -23.09
CA TRP A 95 -7.56 -3.81 -22.88
C TRP A 95 -6.37 -4.75 -23.10
N ARG A 96 -5.20 -4.20 -23.43
CA ARG A 96 -3.94 -4.94 -23.47
C ARG A 96 -3.58 -5.49 -22.09
N PRO A 97 -3.39 -6.82 -21.93
CA PRO A 97 -2.93 -7.39 -20.67
C PRO A 97 -1.54 -6.85 -20.28
N SER A 98 -1.38 -6.67 -18.98
CA SER A 98 -0.17 -6.18 -18.30
C SER A 98 0.11 -7.13 -17.11
N LEU A 99 0.55 -6.59 -15.97
CA LEU A 99 0.93 -7.35 -14.79
C LEU A 99 -0.20 -8.24 -14.26
N GLY A 100 0.13 -9.47 -13.86
CA GLY A 100 -0.83 -10.42 -13.31
C GLY A 100 -2.03 -10.72 -14.22
N GLY A 101 -1.92 -10.45 -15.53
CA GLY A 101 -2.99 -10.61 -16.52
C GLY A 101 -4.05 -9.49 -16.51
N TRP A 102 -3.85 -8.42 -15.73
CA TRP A 102 -4.74 -7.27 -15.72
C TRP A 102 -4.42 -6.31 -16.85
N SER A 103 -5.44 -5.79 -17.54
CA SER A 103 -5.29 -4.61 -18.39
C SER A 103 -5.65 -3.34 -17.60
N PRO A 104 -5.16 -2.14 -18.00
CA PRO A 104 -5.55 -0.88 -17.38
C PRO A 104 -7.07 -0.71 -17.30
N GLY A 105 -7.79 -1.05 -18.37
CA GLY A 105 -9.25 -0.95 -18.45
C GLY A 105 -9.98 -1.96 -17.57
N ARG A 106 -9.47 -3.19 -17.41
CA ARG A 106 -10.08 -4.16 -16.49
C ARG A 106 -9.83 -3.77 -15.04
N LEU A 107 -8.65 -3.24 -14.74
CA LEU A 107 -8.29 -2.75 -13.40
C LEU A 107 -9.15 -1.53 -13.01
N SER A 108 -9.44 -0.61 -13.94
CA SER A 108 -10.29 0.54 -13.65
C SER A 108 -11.72 0.16 -13.23
N LEU A 109 -12.23 -1.00 -13.65
CA LEU A 109 -13.53 -1.53 -13.21
C LEU A 109 -13.61 -1.79 -11.70
N THR A 110 -12.48 -1.97 -11.03
CA THR A 110 -12.40 -2.21 -9.58
C THR A 110 -12.18 -0.92 -8.78
N GLY A 111 -11.95 0.19 -9.48
CA GLY A 111 -11.61 1.49 -8.90
C GLY A 111 -12.79 2.47 -8.85
N PRO A 112 -12.52 3.75 -8.56
CA PRO A 112 -13.54 4.79 -8.47
C PRO A 112 -14.05 5.29 -9.82
N THR A 113 -13.42 4.91 -10.94
CA THR A 113 -13.80 5.31 -12.30
C THR A 113 -14.03 4.08 -13.20
N PRO A 114 -15.04 3.24 -12.92
CA PRO A 114 -15.31 2.02 -13.69
C PRO A 114 -15.76 2.30 -15.14
N GLU A 115 -16.29 3.48 -15.41
CA GLU A 115 -16.72 3.94 -16.74
C GLU A 115 -15.60 4.59 -17.58
N LEU A 116 -14.34 4.52 -17.13
CA LEU A 116 -13.22 5.20 -17.76
C LEU A 116 -13.03 4.84 -19.25
N PHE A 117 -13.36 3.60 -19.63
CA PHE A 117 -13.29 3.13 -21.00
C PHE A 117 -14.54 2.32 -21.39
N PRO A 118 -14.93 2.32 -22.68
CA PRO A 118 -15.95 1.38 -23.18
C PRO A 118 -15.50 -0.07 -22.97
N VAL A 119 -16.34 -0.87 -22.30
CA VAL A 119 -16.02 -2.26 -21.94
C VAL A 119 -16.34 -3.23 -23.09
N PRO A 120 -15.36 -4.00 -23.60
CA PRO A 120 -15.58 -4.99 -24.65
C PRO A 120 -16.51 -6.11 -24.19
N GLN A 121 -17.21 -6.72 -25.15
CA GLN A 121 -18.05 -7.88 -24.87
C GLN A 121 -17.22 -9.02 -24.27
N GLY A 122 -17.74 -9.63 -23.19
CA GLY A 122 -17.09 -10.74 -22.51
C GLY A 122 -16.08 -10.33 -21.43
N VAL A 123 -15.71 -9.05 -21.34
CA VAL A 123 -14.89 -8.55 -20.24
C VAL A 123 -15.76 -8.26 -19.03
N ALA A 124 -15.48 -8.92 -17.91
CA ALA A 124 -16.14 -8.68 -16.64
C ALA A 124 -15.23 -9.02 -15.47
N LEU A 125 -15.54 -8.43 -14.31
CA LEU A 125 -15.01 -8.88 -13.02
C LEU A 125 -15.74 -10.14 -12.57
N THR A 126 -14.98 -11.08 -12.04
CA THR A 126 -15.51 -12.23 -11.30
C THR A 126 -16.21 -11.75 -10.02
N ALA A 127 -17.02 -12.63 -9.42
CA ALA A 127 -17.67 -12.34 -8.14
C ALA A 127 -16.64 -12.04 -7.03
N THR A 128 -15.53 -12.77 -7.01
CA THR A 128 -14.45 -12.59 -6.03
C THR A 128 -13.76 -11.24 -6.17
N GLU A 129 -13.40 -10.84 -7.41
CA GLU A 129 -12.75 -9.54 -7.64
C GLU A 129 -13.69 -8.37 -7.30
N ARG A 130 -14.99 -8.51 -7.63
CA ARG A 130 -16.00 -7.51 -7.26
C ARG A 130 -16.16 -7.39 -5.74
N ALA A 131 -16.19 -8.51 -5.04
CA ALA A 131 -16.26 -8.52 -3.58
C ALA A 131 -15.01 -7.89 -2.95
N ALA A 132 -13.82 -8.17 -3.49
CA ALA A 132 -12.57 -7.55 -3.05
C ALA A 132 -12.58 -6.03 -3.26
N ALA A 133 -13.05 -5.55 -4.41
CA ALA A 133 -13.17 -4.11 -4.69
C ALA A 133 -14.15 -3.41 -3.73
N GLN A 134 -15.31 -4.02 -3.47
CA GLN A 134 -16.31 -3.50 -2.53
C GLN A 134 -15.77 -3.45 -1.10
N GLU A 135 -15.07 -4.50 -0.68
CA GLU A 135 -14.49 -4.56 0.66
C GLU A 135 -13.33 -3.57 0.82
N ALA A 136 -12.48 -3.41 -0.20
CA ALA A 136 -11.43 -2.40 -0.20
C ALA A 136 -12.03 -1.00 -0.06
N HIS A 137 -13.03 -0.65 -0.87
CA HIS A 137 -13.71 0.64 -0.76
C HIS A 137 -14.34 0.86 0.61
N ARG A 138 -15.03 -0.15 1.16
CA ARG A 138 -15.62 -0.08 2.51
C ARG A 138 -14.55 0.19 3.57
N LEU A 139 -13.46 -0.57 3.53
CA LEU A 139 -12.43 -0.56 4.56
C LEU A 139 -11.56 0.70 4.50
N THR A 140 -11.14 1.15 3.32
CA THR A 140 -10.40 2.41 3.17
C THR A 140 -11.25 3.61 3.59
N THR A 141 -12.55 3.59 3.27
CA THR A 141 -13.50 4.63 3.75
C THR A 141 -13.66 4.61 5.27
N ALA A 142 -13.81 3.43 5.87
CA ALA A 142 -13.98 3.29 7.32
C ALA A 142 -12.75 3.76 8.11
N LEU A 143 -11.56 3.48 7.58
CA LEU A 143 -10.30 3.89 8.20
C LEU A 143 -9.98 5.36 7.97
N GLY A 144 -10.32 5.89 6.78
CA GLY A 144 -9.97 7.25 6.37
C GLY A 144 -8.47 7.47 6.23
N GLU A 145 -8.08 8.73 6.10
CA GLU A 145 -6.68 9.16 6.11
C GLU A 145 -6.24 9.49 7.54
N PHE A 146 -5.05 9.01 7.92
CA PHE A 146 -4.44 9.28 9.21
C PHE A 146 -2.93 9.07 9.14
N ASP A 147 -2.20 9.74 10.04
CA ASP A 147 -0.78 9.51 10.24
C ASP A 147 -0.57 8.31 11.19
N TYR A 148 0.38 7.45 10.85
CA TYR A 148 0.73 6.25 11.60
C TYR A 148 2.21 5.90 11.51
N ASP A 149 3.05 6.86 11.10
CA ASP A 149 4.51 6.65 11.07
C ASP A 149 5.01 6.24 12.46
N GLY A 150 5.83 5.19 12.50
CA GLY A 150 6.34 4.59 13.74
C GLY A 150 5.40 3.53 14.35
N THR A 151 4.19 3.34 13.81
CA THR A 151 3.24 2.36 14.33
C THR A 151 3.57 0.94 13.85
N GLY A 152 3.73 0.03 14.80
CA GLY A 152 3.67 -1.41 14.57
C GLY A 152 2.25 -1.93 14.78
N LEU A 153 1.83 -2.89 13.96
CA LEU A 153 0.54 -3.55 14.09
C LEU A 153 0.57 -5.01 13.64
N ALA A 154 -0.32 -5.80 14.20
CA ALA A 154 -0.60 -7.16 13.78
C ALA A 154 -2.11 -7.36 13.66
N CYS A 155 -2.58 -7.65 12.45
CA CYS A 155 -3.97 -8.00 12.16
C CYS A 155 -4.11 -9.52 12.28
N VAL A 156 -4.91 -10.01 13.22
CA VAL A 156 -4.99 -11.45 13.54
C VAL A 156 -6.39 -11.98 13.26
N ALA A 157 -6.48 -13.00 12.41
CA ALA A 157 -7.76 -13.58 12.02
C ALA A 157 -8.35 -14.45 13.13
N GLY A 158 -9.66 -14.33 13.34
CA GLY A 158 -10.49 -15.33 14.04
C GLY A 158 -10.31 -15.43 15.56
N ILE A 159 -9.56 -14.54 16.20
CA ILE A 159 -9.39 -14.49 17.66
C ILE A 159 -9.72 -13.11 18.21
N ASP A 160 -10.24 -13.05 19.43
CA ASP A 160 -10.49 -11.79 20.13
C ASP A 160 -9.26 -11.30 20.91
N ALA A 161 -9.39 -10.13 21.54
CA ALA A 161 -8.32 -9.54 22.33
C ALA A 161 -7.89 -10.42 23.52
N ALA A 162 -8.82 -11.12 24.17
CA ALA A 162 -8.52 -11.97 25.32
C ALA A 162 -7.66 -13.18 24.91
N GLU A 163 -8.00 -13.83 23.81
CA GLU A 163 -7.23 -14.93 23.25
C GLU A 163 -5.86 -14.46 22.75
N ALA A 164 -5.77 -13.27 22.14
CA ALA A 164 -4.49 -12.68 21.74
C ALA A 164 -3.57 -12.43 22.94
N VAL A 165 -4.07 -11.79 24.00
CA VAL A 165 -3.32 -11.57 25.26
C VAL A 165 -2.87 -12.92 25.86
N ARG A 166 -3.75 -13.92 25.87
CA ARG A 166 -3.43 -15.27 26.36
C ARG A 166 -2.29 -15.93 25.55
N ARG A 167 -2.33 -15.85 24.21
CA ARG A 167 -1.28 -16.40 23.33
C ARG A 167 0.06 -15.70 23.51
N LEU A 168 0.03 -14.39 23.72
CA LEU A 168 1.22 -13.60 24.02
C LEU A 168 1.76 -13.86 25.43
N GLN A 169 0.96 -14.49 26.30
CA GLN A 169 1.24 -14.61 27.74
C GLN A 169 1.46 -13.22 28.37
N ALA A 170 0.77 -12.22 27.84
CA ALA A 170 0.93 -10.84 28.24
C ALA A 170 0.11 -10.52 29.49
N THR A 171 0.59 -9.59 30.30
CA THR A 171 -0.08 -9.15 31.53
C THR A 171 -0.86 -7.87 31.25
N PRO A 172 -2.17 -7.80 31.48
CA PRO A 172 -2.92 -6.55 31.34
C PRO A 172 -2.36 -5.42 32.23
N VAL A 173 -2.19 -4.24 31.65
CA VAL A 173 -1.78 -3.01 32.35
C VAL A 173 -3.03 -2.34 32.88
N VAL A 174 -3.32 -2.53 34.17
CA VAL A 174 -4.56 -2.06 34.82
C VAL A 174 -4.32 -1.03 35.92
N ASP A 175 -3.15 -1.07 36.58
CA ASP A 175 -2.76 -0.16 37.66
C ASP A 175 -1.22 -0.14 37.84
N GLY A 176 -0.75 0.76 38.71
CA GLY A 176 0.66 0.84 39.14
C GLY A 176 1.60 1.56 38.16
N ASN A 177 2.91 1.49 38.45
CA ASN A 177 3.95 2.26 37.75
C ASN A 177 3.95 2.09 36.22
N LEU A 178 3.53 0.92 35.72
CA LEU A 178 3.50 0.67 34.28
C LEU A 178 2.39 1.47 33.58
N LEU A 179 1.30 1.80 34.28
CA LEU A 179 0.25 2.68 33.79
C LEU A 179 0.76 4.13 33.68
N ASP A 180 1.59 4.58 34.62
CA ASP A 180 2.24 5.89 34.56
C ASP A 180 3.22 5.97 33.37
N VAL A 181 4.06 4.94 33.20
CA VAL A 181 4.95 4.82 32.02
C VAL A 181 4.15 4.82 30.72
N LEU A 182 3.02 4.11 30.67
CA LEU A 182 2.15 4.11 29.50
C LEU A 182 1.59 5.52 29.21
N HIS A 183 1.14 6.25 30.23
CA HIS A 183 0.68 7.63 30.04
C HIS A 183 1.80 8.55 29.54
N GLU A 184 3.01 8.39 30.07
CA GLU A 184 4.19 9.12 29.61
C GLU A 184 4.51 8.79 28.14
N LEU A 185 4.51 7.51 27.74
CA LEU A 185 4.73 7.08 26.36
C LEU A 185 3.66 7.57 25.39
N LEU A 186 2.39 7.63 25.82
CA LEU A 186 1.31 8.17 25.00
C LEU A 186 1.43 9.70 24.83
N ALA A 187 2.03 10.39 25.79
CA ALA A 187 2.26 11.83 25.75
C ALA A 187 3.54 12.22 25.00
N ASP A 188 4.62 11.47 25.21
CA ASP A 188 5.93 11.62 24.57
C ASP A 188 6.56 10.23 24.30
N PRO A 189 6.33 9.66 23.10
CA PRO A 189 6.83 8.36 22.69
C PRO A 189 8.35 8.16 22.80
N TYR A 190 9.12 9.25 22.84
CA TYR A 190 10.58 9.24 22.85
C TYR A 190 11.18 9.61 24.22
N ALA A 191 10.34 9.81 25.24
CA ALA A 191 10.78 10.13 26.61
C ALA A 191 11.57 8.98 27.26
N HIS A 192 11.33 7.73 26.83
CA HIS A 192 11.98 6.53 27.36
C HIS A 192 12.90 5.86 26.34
N GLY A 193 13.88 5.10 26.83
CA GLY A 193 14.70 4.25 25.99
C GLY A 193 13.85 3.18 25.30
N MET A 194 14.20 2.84 24.06
CA MET A 194 13.48 1.84 23.23
C MET A 194 13.27 0.49 23.95
N ASP A 195 14.20 0.08 24.83
CA ASP A 195 14.13 -1.18 25.57
C ASP A 195 13.00 -1.20 26.63
N GLU A 196 12.57 -0.04 27.13
CA GLU A 196 11.52 0.07 28.16
C GLU A 196 10.12 0.13 27.54
N SER A 197 9.99 0.76 26.36
CA SER A 197 8.71 1.02 25.71
C SER A 197 8.24 -0.08 24.74
N GLN A 198 9.15 -0.95 24.29
CA GLN A 198 8.86 -2.00 23.30
C GLN A 198 7.95 -3.11 23.82
N HIS A 199 7.80 -3.27 25.12
CA HIS A 199 7.05 -4.39 25.69
C HIS A 199 5.57 -4.11 25.88
N ILE A 200 5.08 -2.89 25.67
CA ILE A 200 3.66 -2.57 25.85
C ILE A 200 2.96 -2.55 24.50
N VAL A 201 1.89 -3.34 24.36
CA VAL A 201 1.04 -3.38 23.16
C VAL A 201 -0.41 -3.14 23.52
N GLY A 202 -1.14 -2.48 22.62
CA GLY A 202 -2.59 -2.38 22.67
C GLY A 202 -3.22 -3.55 21.93
N VAL A 203 -4.33 -4.08 22.44
CA VAL A 203 -5.10 -5.13 21.76
C VAL A 203 -6.57 -4.72 21.70
N THR A 204 -7.17 -4.83 20.52
CA THR A 204 -8.57 -4.47 20.27
C THR A 204 -9.27 -5.53 19.43
N SER A 205 -10.38 -6.08 19.92
CA SER A 205 -11.24 -6.97 19.16
C SER A 205 -11.96 -6.22 18.04
N VAL A 206 -12.07 -6.83 16.88
CA VAL A 206 -12.79 -6.29 15.72
C VAL A 206 -13.57 -7.40 15.02
N PRO A 207 -14.59 -7.10 14.21
CA PRO A 207 -15.26 -8.14 13.44
C PRO A 207 -14.24 -8.91 12.57
N GLY A 208 -14.21 -10.24 12.73
CA GLY A 208 -13.27 -11.12 12.03
C GLY A 208 -11.97 -11.43 12.79
N GLY A 209 -11.69 -10.79 13.94
CA GLY A 209 -10.51 -11.09 14.74
C GLY A 209 -10.08 -9.97 15.70
N CYS A 210 -8.79 -9.64 15.75
CA CYS A 210 -8.29 -8.55 16.57
C CYS A 210 -7.13 -7.81 15.89
N VAL A 211 -6.88 -6.60 16.35
CA VAL A 211 -5.69 -5.81 16.00
C VAL A 211 -4.84 -5.64 17.25
N VAL A 212 -3.55 -5.97 17.13
CA VAL A 212 -2.53 -5.64 18.13
C VAL A 212 -1.76 -4.43 17.60
N THR A 213 -1.59 -3.37 18.40
CA THR A 213 -0.94 -2.13 17.97
C THR A 213 0.11 -1.66 18.97
N GLN A 214 1.08 -0.92 18.45
CA GLN A 214 2.05 -0.16 19.23
C GLN A 214 2.36 1.13 18.46
N PRO A 215 1.84 2.29 18.89
CA PRO A 215 1.99 3.55 18.14
C PRO A 215 3.44 4.03 17.97
N TRP A 216 4.35 3.57 18.83
CA TRP A 216 5.72 4.04 18.94
C TRP A 216 6.79 2.99 18.64
N GLY A 217 6.40 1.82 18.12
CA GLY A 217 7.36 0.74 17.94
C GLY A 217 6.83 -0.44 17.13
N TYR A 218 7.75 -1.34 16.80
CA TYR A 218 7.52 -2.47 15.90
C TYR A 218 7.14 -3.77 16.61
N ALA A 219 6.91 -3.77 17.93
CA ALA A 219 6.72 -4.99 18.70
C ALA A 219 5.65 -5.94 18.13
N PRO A 220 4.48 -5.45 17.64
CA PRO A 220 3.48 -6.31 17.03
C PRO A 220 3.98 -7.07 15.79
N GLN A 221 4.94 -6.51 15.05
CA GLN A 221 5.48 -7.08 13.81
C GLN A 221 6.66 -8.04 14.08
N MET A 222 7.16 -8.14 15.31
CA MET A 222 8.27 -9.04 15.62
C MET A 222 7.89 -10.51 15.34
N PRO A 223 8.77 -11.32 14.71
CA PRO A 223 8.46 -12.69 14.31
C PRO A 223 7.87 -13.57 15.42
N GLY A 224 8.45 -13.51 16.63
CA GLY A 224 7.99 -14.28 17.78
C GLY A 224 6.62 -13.82 18.31
N VAL A 225 6.24 -12.56 18.10
CA VAL A 225 4.89 -12.06 18.40
C VAL A 225 3.90 -12.58 17.36
N LEU A 226 4.22 -12.43 16.07
CA LEU A 226 3.39 -12.92 14.96
C LEU A 226 3.19 -14.44 15.00
N ALA A 227 4.22 -15.23 15.33
CA ALA A 227 4.13 -16.67 15.50
C ALA A 227 3.13 -17.06 16.60
N ARG A 228 3.19 -16.39 17.76
CA ARG A 228 2.26 -16.66 18.86
C ARG A 228 0.82 -16.29 18.50
N LEU A 229 0.63 -15.13 17.88
CA LEU A 229 -0.70 -14.66 17.47
C LEU A 229 -1.32 -15.56 16.39
N SER A 230 -0.52 -16.00 15.42
CA SER A 230 -0.97 -16.80 14.28
C SER A 230 -1.15 -18.29 14.58
N ALA A 231 -0.92 -18.77 15.81
CA ALA A 231 -1.08 -20.20 16.14
C ALA A 231 -2.49 -20.71 15.77
N GLY A 232 -2.58 -21.68 14.85
CA GLY A 232 -3.87 -22.18 14.34
C GLY A 232 -4.71 -21.17 13.54
N THR A 233 -4.15 -20.02 13.14
CA THR A 233 -4.84 -18.99 12.34
C THR A 233 -3.86 -18.26 11.40
N LEU A 234 -4.25 -17.10 10.88
CA LEU A 234 -3.47 -16.21 10.01
C LEU A 234 -3.25 -14.86 10.70
N CYS A 235 -2.09 -14.27 10.50
CA CYS A 235 -1.77 -12.91 10.93
C CYS A 235 -0.99 -12.17 9.84
N TYR A 236 -1.30 -10.87 9.68
CA TYR A 236 -0.47 -9.95 8.91
C TYR A 236 0.17 -8.93 9.85
N GLY A 237 1.50 -8.92 9.90
CA GLY A 237 2.27 -7.91 10.60
C GLY A 237 2.60 -6.73 9.69
N LEU A 238 2.60 -5.51 10.24
CA LEU A 238 3.01 -4.30 9.55
C LEU A 238 3.78 -3.41 10.54
N TYR A 239 4.92 -2.89 10.09
CA TYR A 239 5.60 -1.78 10.72
C TYR A 239 5.71 -0.61 9.74
N ALA A 240 5.12 0.53 10.11
CA ALA A 240 5.25 1.77 9.35
C ALA A 240 6.57 2.45 9.74
N ASN A 241 7.67 2.02 9.11
CA ASN A 241 9.00 2.49 9.48
C ASN A 241 9.24 3.92 8.97
N PRO A 242 9.48 4.92 9.85
CA PRO A 242 9.69 6.30 9.40
C PRO A 242 10.91 6.49 8.49
N LYS A 243 11.84 5.52 8.45
CA LYS A 243 13.07 5.59 7.65
C LYS A 243 12.94 4.96 6.28
N SER A 244 12.19 3.86 6.16
CA SER A 244 12.16 3.01 4.96
C SER A 244 10.77 2.72 4.44
N GLY A 245 9.72 3.24 5.07
CA GLY A 245 8.33 3.01 4.70
C GLY A 245 7.74 1.73 5.31
N ASN A 246 6.62 1.29 4.75
CA ASN A 246 5.84 0.18 5.28
C ASN A 246 6.50 -1.17 5.03
N GLN A 247 6.67 -1.96 6.09
CA GLN A 247 7.23 -3.31 6.07
C GLN A 247 6.22 -4.33 6.58
N GLY A 248 5.89 -5.32 5.75
CA GLY A 248 4.89 -6.35 6.04
C GLY A 248 5.48 -7.73 6.26
N SER A 249 4.75 -8.56 7.02
CA SER A 249 5.06 -9.96 7.25
C SER A 249 3.79 -10.81 7.28
N ILE A 250 3.85 -12.01 6.73
CA ILE A 250 2.75 -12.99 6.79
C ILE A 250 3.15 -14.09 7.76
N ALA A 251 2.29 -14.36 8.73
CA ALA A 251 2.45 -15.49 9.65
C ALA A 251 1.20 -16.37 9.64
N ARG A 252 1.41 -17.69 9.52
CA ARG A 252 0.33 -18.67 9.49
C ARG A 252 0.68 -19.87 10.35
N HIS A 253 -0.27 -20.27 11.19
CA HIS A 253 -0.16 -21.44 12.05
C HIS A 253 1.13 -21.46 12.88
N GLY A 254 1.60 -20.29 13.31
CA GLY A 254 2.82 -20.15 14.09
C GLY A 254 4.12 -20.01 13.30
N ASN A 255 4.07 -20.05 11.96
CA ASN A 255 5.25 -19.92 11.11
C ASN A 255 5.24 -18.59 10.34
N ILE A 256 6.40 -17.97 10.17
CA ILE A 256 6.56 -16.83 9.28
C ILE A 256 6.71 -17.35 7.84
N GLU A 257 5.74 -17.05 6.99
CA GLU A 257 5.72 -17.47 5.58
C GLU A 257 6.44 -16.46 4.68
N ALA A 258 6.36 -15.17 5.01
CA ALA A 258 6.98 -14.09 4.26
C ALA A 258 7.28 -12.88 5.16
N SER A 259 8.29 -12.10 4.77
CA SER A 259 8.74 -10.88 5.44
C SER A 259 9.26 -9.88 4.41
N ASP A 260 9.48 -8.64 4.82
CA ASP A 260 9.95 -7.54 3.95
C ASP A 260 9.00 -7.26 2.77
N LEU A 261 7.70 -7.43 3.04
CA LEU A 261 6.64 -7.10 2.09
C LEU A 261 6.37 -5.59 2.11
N HIS A 262 5.84 -5.04 1.02
CA HIS A 262 5.58 -3.61 0.89
C HIS A 262 4.06 -3.33 0.78
N PRO A 263 3.27 -3.52 1.86
CA PRO A 263 1.83 -3.31 1.80
C PRO A 263 1.50 -1.87 1.41
N GLY A 264 0.56 -1.72 0.47
CA GLY A 264 0.17 -0.43 -0.08
C GLY A 264 1.14 0.17 -1.10
N ALA A 265 2.20 -0.55 -1.49
CA ALA A 265 3.02 -0.21 -2.65
C ALA A 265 2.33 -0.62 -3.96
N GLY A 266 2.95 -0.23 -5.09
CA GLY A 266 2.55 -0.71 -6.41
C GLY A 266 2.93 -2.18 -6.63
N PRO A 267 2.36 -2.84 -7.64
CA PRO A 267 2.66 -4.23 -7.97
C PRO A 267 4.01 -4.39 -8.67
N ASP A 268 4.62 -5.56 -8.49
CA ASP A 268 5.85 -5.98 -9.18
C ASP A 268 5.55 -6.80 -10.45
N GLN A 269 6.55 -7.00 -11.32
CA GLN A 269 6.38 -7.71 -12.59
C GLN A 269 5.93 -9.17 -12.43
N ASP A 270 6.41 -9.83 -11.38
CA ASP A 270 6.15 -11.24 -11.11
C ASP A 270 4.92 -11.46 -10.20
N ASP A 271 4.18 -10.38 -9.87
CA ASP A 271 3.02 -10.48 -9.00
C ASP A 271 1.89 -11.29 -9.63
N THR A 272 1.25 -12.09 -8.77
CA THR A 272 0.04 -12.82 -9.15
C THR A 272 -1.11 -11.85 -9.44
N SER A 273 -2.11 -12.32 -10.18
CA SER A 273 -3.34 -11.55 -10.44
C SER A 273 -3.99 -10.99 -9.15
N ALA A 274 -3.95 -11.76 -8.06
CA ALA A 274 -4.50 -11.35 -6.77
C ALA A 274 -3.66 -10.24 -6.10
N HIS A 275 -2.33 -10.32 -6.17
CA HIS A 275 -1.44 -9.28 -5.63
C HIS A 275 -1.58 -7.97 -6.40
N VAL A 276 -1.61 -8.04 -7.74
CA VAL A 276 -1.84 -6.85 -8.58
C VAL A 276 -3.13 -6.15 -8.23
N LEU A 277 -4.22 -6.91 -8.06
CA LEU A 277 -5.50 -6.35 -7.65
C LEU A 277 -5.40 -5.71 -6.25
N ALA A 278 -4.80 -6.39 -5.29
CA ALA A 278 -4.68 -5.88 -3.92
C ALA A 278 -3.79 -4.61 -3.86
N ALA A 279 -2.69 -4.56 -4.60
CA ALA A 279 -1.82 -3.39 -4.72
C ALA A 279 -2.58 -2.19 -5.29
N TYR A 280 -3.41 -2.40 -6.32
CA TYR A 280 -4.27 -1.35 -6.86
C TYR A 280 -5.31 -0.88 -5.84
N LEU A 281 -6.04 -1.81 -5.22
CA LEU A 281 -7.15 -1.52 -4.31
C LEU A 281 -6.70 -0.82 -3.01
N TYR A 282 -5.52 -1.16 -2.50
CA TYR A 282 -4.99 -0.64 -1.23
C TYR A 282 -3.76 0.23 -1.40
N GLN A 283 -3.53 0.77 -2.59
CA GLN A 283 -2.42 1.69 -2.85
C GLN A 283 -2.43 2.83 -1.82
N HIS A 284 -1.30 3.04 -1.15
CA HIS A 284 -1.13 4.01 -0.05
C HIS A 284 -1.96 3.73 1.22
N HIS A 285 -2.67 2.60 1.31
CA HIS A 285 -3.49 2.19 2.45
C HIS A 285 -3.00 0.88 3.08
N ALA A 286 -1.75 0.86 3.55
CA ALA A 286 -1.09 -0.34 4.09
C ALA A 286 -1.84 -1.00 5.26
N VAL A 287 -2.41 -0.19 6.17
CA VAL A 287 -3.22 -0.71 7.28
C VAL A 287 -4.50 -1.39 6.79
N ALA A 288 -5.16 -0.82 5.78
CA ALA A 288 -6.34 -1.43 5.17
C ALA A 288 -5.98 -2.75 4.48
N TYR A 289 -4.84 -2.80 3.77
CA TYR A 289 -4.31 -4.03 3.18
C TYR A 289 -4.12 -5.12 4.26
N ALA A 290 -3.43 -4.81 5.36
CA ALA A 290 -3.15 -5.75 6.45
C ALA A 290 -4.45 -6.31 7.07
N CYS A 291 -5.42 -5.43 7.33
CA CYS A 291 -6.74 -5.80 7.84
C CYS A 291 -7.48 -6.72 6.86
N ALA A 292 -7.53 -6.36 5.58
CA ALA A 292 -8.21 -7.15 4.55
C ALA A 292 -7.57 -8.53 4.34
N PHE A 293 -6.24 -8.58 4.35
CA PHE A 293 -5.49 -9.83 4.25
C PHE A 293 -5.84 -10.81 5.38
N ALA A 294 -5.97 -10.29 6.61
CA ALA A 294 -6.40 -11.07 7.76
C ALA A 294 -7.92 -11.29 7.85
N GLY A 295 -8.71 -10.78 6.89
CA GLY A 295 -10.16 -10.90 6.89
C GLY A 295 -10.88 -10.06 7.95
N LEU A 296 -10.22 -9.02 8.48
CA LEU A 296 -10.78 -8.12 9.47
C LEU A 296 -11.72 -7.10 8.82
N ARG A 297 -12.86 -6.84 9.46
CA ARG A 297 -13.89 -5.94 8.97
C ARG A 297 -14.07 -4.74 9.89
N LEU A 298 -13.06 -3.88 9.97
CA LEU A 298 -13.09 -2.68 10.80
C LEU A 298 -14.22 -1.74 10.34
N ALA A 299 -14.91 -1.12 11.31
CA ALA A 299 -15.97 -0.14 11.06
C ALA A 299 -15.48 1.31 11.18
N ASP A 300 -14.36 1.51 11.87
CA ASP A 300 -13.65 2.77 12.05
C ASP A 300 -12.16 2.47 12.32
N ARG A 301 -11.36 3.52 12.55
CA ARG A 301 -9.93 3.41 12.87
C ARG A 301 -9.59 3.28 14.36
N ARG A 302 -10.56 3.11 15.26
CA ARG A 302 -10.31 3.06 16.72
C ARG A 302 -9.33 1.95 17.09
N ALA A 303 -9.46 0.78 16.48
CA ALA A 303 -8.56 -0.35 16.75
C ALA A 303 -7.10 -0.10 16.32
N VAL A 304 -6.87 0.91 15.49
CA VAL A 304 -5.54 1.27 14.97
C VAL A 304 -4.94 2.45 15.73
N THR A 305 -5.68 3.56 15.82
CA THR A 305 -5.18 4.84 16.38
C THR A 305 -5.88 5.29 17.65
N GLY A 306 -6.94 4.59 18.07
CA GLY A 306 -7.70 4.91 19.27
C GLY A 306 -7.20 4.15 20.50
N PRO A 307 -7.82 4.38 21.67
CA PRO A 307 -7.49 3.61 22.86
C PRO A 307 -7.89 2.14 22.66
N PRO A 308 -6.96 1.18 22.92
CA PRO A 308 -7.25 -0.24 22.80
C PRO A 308 -8.23 -0.72 23.87
N GLU A 309 -8.78 -1.92 23.71
CA GLU A 309 -9.57 -2.57 24.75
C GLU A 309 -8.72 -2.94 25.96
N VAL A 310 -7.48 -3.35 25.71
CA VAL A 310 -6.51 -3.69 26.75
C VAL A 310 -5.12 -3.26 26.31
N TRP A 311 -4.42 -2.58 27.21
CA TRP A 311 -2.96 -2.48 27.14
C TRP A 311 -2.37 -3.68 27.85
N ALA A 312 -1.36 -4.32 27.26
CA ALA A 312 -0.75 -5.52 27.83
C ALA A 312 0.78 -5.47 27.72
N GLU A 313 1.44 -5.90 28.79
CA GLU A 313 2.90 -6.05 28.86
C GLU A 313 3.31 -7.43 28.34
N LEU A 314 4.12 -7.44 27.28
CA LEU A 314 4.77 -8.61 26.72
C LEU A 314 5.87 -9.09 27.69
N PRO A 315 5.97 -10.40 27.97
CA PRO A 315 7.05 -10.91 28.81
C PRO A 315 8.42 -10.69 28.17
N ARG A 316 9.45 -10.43 28.98
CA ARG A 316 10.83 -10.29 28.51
C ARG A 316 11.36 -11.62 27.95
N ARG A 317 11.58 -11.66 26.64
CA ARG A 317 12.15 -12.79 25.89
C ARG A 317 12.65 -12.31 24.53
N ASP A 318 13.40 -13.16 23.83
CA ASP A 318 13.73 -12.92 22.44
C ASP A 318 12.49 -13.14 21.55
N TYR A 319 12.09 -12.09 20.83
CA TYR A 319 10.99 -12.10 19.88
C TYR A 319 11.47 -12.07 18.43
N TRP A 320 12.77 -12.08 18.18
CA TRP A 320 13.35 -12.18 16.84
C TRP A 320 13.58 -13.64 16.45
N SER A 321 13.95 -14.48 17.42
CA SER A 321 13.95 -15.94 17.27
C SER A 321 12.53 -16.49 17.44
N HIS A 322 12.03 -17.26 16.46
CA HIS A 322 10.68 -17.83 16.44
C HIS A 322 10.69 -19.34 16.22
#